data_AF-A0A2R5FYU8-F1
#
_entry.id   AF-A0A2R5FYU8-F1
#
_cell.length_a   1.000
_cell.length_b   1.000
_cell.length_c   1.000
_cell.angle_alpha   90.00
_cell.angle_beta   90.00
_cell.angle_gamma   90.00
#
_symmetry.space_group_name_H-M   'P 1'
#
loop_
_entity.id
_entity.type
_entity.pdbx_description
1 polymer ?
#
loop_
_entity_poly.entity_id
_entity_poly.type
_entity_poly.pdbx_seq_one_letter_code
_entity_poly.pdbx_strand_id
1 'polypeptide(L)'
;MAIINGTIFNDNNTVNGSPLILLPALDGGAGSDILNGNAGDDILNGGAGSDILNGNAGDDILNGGAGSDILNGNAEDDILNGGAGSDTLNGGASSDTLNGGAGNDSLNGGASSDILTGGAGTDSLTGGAGNDIFNFNSVSDSPAGLSRDVITDFVGNGIFAGDQIDLSTIDANSTVGGNQAFTFIGSGAFTAAGQVRYSEGILQASTDGDLSAEFEIGLRATPQRKDSGLIFRKQGWARQRIIGISQQCLCKKINHRPTLTAAGLHHSQQIGSMLKPLH
;
A
#
# COMPACT_ATOMS: atom_id res chain seq x y z
N MET A 1 -13.15 -28.88 23.84
CA MET A 1 -11.81 -29.14 23.25
C MET A 1 -11.73 -30.57 22.72
N ALA A 2 -12.08 -30.76 21.46
CA ALA A 2 -11.88 -32.02 20.74
C ALA A 2 -10.78 -31.81 19.70
N ILE A 3 -9.88 -32.78 19.54
CA ILE A 3 -8.89 -32.78 18.46
C ILE A 3 -9.39 -33.72 17.38
N ILE A 4 -9.73 -33.18 16.20
CA ILE A 4 -10.14 -33.97 15.04
C ILE A 4 -9.15 -33.64 13.92
N ASN A 5 -8.45 -34.66 13.39
CA ASN A 5 -7.44 -34.51 12.33
C ASN A 5 -6.32 -33.46 12.63
N GLY A 6 -6.03 -33.21 13.90
CA GLY A 6 -5.01 -32.23 14.32
C GLY A 6 -5.56 -30.82 14.56
N THR A 7 -6.83 -30.55 14.29
CA THR A 7 -7.48 -29.26 14.57
C THR A 7 -8.14 -29.30 15.94
N ILE A 8 -7.92 -28.28 16.78
CA ILE A 8 -8.64 -28.11 18.05
C ILE A 8 -9.96 -27.40 17.76
N PHE A 9 -11.09 -28.05 18.06
CA PHE A 9 -12.44 -27.49 17.96
C PHE A 9 -12.98 -27.06 19.33
N ASN A 10 -13.68 -25.92 19.35
CA ASN A 10 -14.37 -25.38 20.51
C ASN A 10 -15.83 -25.00 20.24
N ASP A 11 -16.62 -24.85 21.30
CA ASP A 11 -18.06 -24.56 21.29
C ASP A 11 -18.45 -23.35 22.18
N ASN A 12 -17.74 -22.21 22.02
CA ASN A 12 -17.75 -20.95 22.83
C ASN A 12 -16.74 -20.88 23.98
N ASN A 13 -15.43 -20.94 23.73
CA ASN A 13 -14.43 -20.79 24.80
C ASN A 13 -13.05 -20.32 24.27
N THR A 14 -12.10 -20.13 25.18
CA THR A 14 -10.69 -19.92 24.83
C THR A 14 -10.02 -21.20 24.31
N VAL A 15 -9.40 -21.14 23.13
CA VAL A 15 -8.55 -22.15 22.53
C VAL A 15 -7.10 -21.69 22.62
N ASN A 16 -6.23 -22.49 23.23
CA ASN A 16 -4.80 -22.23 23.27
C ASN A 16 -4.05 -23.26 22.42
N GLY A 17 -3.13 -22.79 21.58
CA GLY A 17 -2.18 -23.61 20.85
C GLY A 17 -1.26 -24.38 21.80
N SER A 18 -0.61 -25.42 21.25
CA SER A 18 0.31 -26.25 22.01
C SER A 18 1.75 -25.83 21.73
N PRO A 19 2.57 -25.44 22.74
CA PRO A 19 3.96 -25.02 22.53
C PRO A 19 4.91 -26.17 22.11
N LEU A 20 4.39 -27.40 21.94
CA LEU A 20 5.16 -28.63 21.75
C LEU A 20 4.69 -29.47 20.56
N ILE A 21 3.65 -29.05 19.83
CA ILE A 21 3.09 -29.80 18.71
C ILE A 21 2.66 -28.79 17.65
N LEU A 22 3.19 -28.92 16.43
CA LEU A 22 2.73 -28.19 15.26
C LEU A 22 1.29 -28.66 14.95
N LEU A 23 0.30 -28.02 15.56
CA LEU A 23 -1.10 -28.26 15.23
C LEU A 23 -1.39 -27.48 13.95
N PRO A 24 -1.95 -28.11 12.92
CA PRO A 24 -2.14 -27.45 11.63
C PRO A 24 -3.13 -26.28 11.66
N ALA A 25 -4.04 -26.21 12.66
CA ALA A 25 -4.95 -25.07 12.86
C ALA A 25 -5.68 -25.11 14.21
N LEU A 26 -6.02 -23.93 14.74
CA LEU A 26 -7.03 -23.69 15.77
C LEU A 26 -8.34 -23.26 15.07
N ASP A 27 -9.49 -23.76 15.54
CA ASP A 27 -10.81 -23.45 14.98
C ASP A 27 -11.82 -23.15 16.10
N GLY A 28 -12.34 -21.92 16.11
CA GLY A 28 -13.38 -21.44 17.03
C GLY A 28 -14.78 -21.96 16.68
N GLY A 29 -15.05 -22.17 15.39
CA GLY A 29 -16.32 -22.68 14.92
C GLY A 29 -17.42 -21.62 14.94
N ALA A 30 -18.38 -21.75 15.85
CA ALA A 30 -19.52 -20.83 15.94
C ALA A 30 -19.65 -20.31 17.37
N GLY A 31 -19.91 -19.02 17.51
CA GLY A 31 -19.89 -18.35 18.80
C GLY A 31 -18.87 -17.22 18.82
N SER A 32 -18.71 -16.62 19.98
CA SER A 32 -17.60 -15.69 20.20
C SER A 32 -16.49 -16.45 20.91
N ASP A 33 -15.36 -16.61 20.23
CA ASP A 33 -14.24 -17.41 20.67
C ASP A 33 -12.97 -16.57 20.88
N ILE A 34 -12.03 -17.11 21.66
CA ILE A 34 -10.71 -16.51 21.86
C ILE A 34 -9.67 -17.55 21.47
N LEU A 35 -8.90 -17.30 20.44
CA LEU A 35 -7.86 -18.20 19.94
C LEU A 35 -6.48 -17.60 20.22
N ASN A 36 -5.59 -18.38 20.82
CA ASN A 36 -4.20 -17.99 21.11
C ASN A 36 -3.23 -18.99 20.47
N GLY A 37 -2.44 -18.58 19.47
CA GLY A 37 -1.42 -19.41 18.81
C GLY A 37 -0.26 -19.78 19.75
N ASN A 38 0.25 -18.75 20.44
CA ASN A 38 1.39 -18.77 21.38
C ASN A 38 2.75 -18.62 20.71
N ALA A 39 3.37 -19.69 20.26
CA ALA A 39 4.73 -19.62 19.75
C ALA A 39 4.90 -20.61 18.61
N GLY A 40 5.56 -20.15 17.56
CA GLY A 40 5.67 -20.86 16.28
C GLY A 40 4.52 -20.50 15.36
N ASP A 41 4.71 -20.80 14.09
CA ASP A 41 3.78 -20.45 13.02
C ASP A 41 2.44 -21.19 13.18
N ASP A 42 1.36 -20.45 13.44
CA ASP A 42 0.03 -20.96 13.72
C ASP A 42 -1.00 -20.55 12.65
N ILE A 43 -2.06 -21.34 12.51
CA ILE A 43 -3.24 -20.99 11.71
C ILE A 43 -4.44 -20.90 12.65
N LEU A 44 -5.05 -19.73 12.77
CA LEU A 44 -6.21 -19.46 13.63
C LEU A 44 -7.43 -19.16 12.75
N ASN A 45 -8.54 -19.86 12.99
CA ASN A 45 -9.82 -19.61 12.31
C ASN A 45 -10.89 -19.33 13.37
N GLY A 46 -11.42 -18.10 13.41
CA GLY A 46 -12.50 -17.71 14.32
C GLY A 46 -13.81 -18.39 13.96
N GLY A 47 -14.23 -18.22 12.70
CA GLY A 47 -15.40 -18.89 12.15
C GLY A 47 -16.58 -17.93 12.09
N ALA A 48 -17.63 -18.20 12.87
CA ALA A 48 -18.82 -17.37 12.90
C ALA A 48 -19.08 -16.82 14.30
N GLY A 49 -19.27 -15.51 14.41
CA GLY A 49 -19.45 -14.76 15.64
C GLY A 49 -18.33 -13.75 15.81
N SER A 50 -18.29 -13.05 16.94
CA SER A 50 -17.26 -12.03 17.19
C SER A 50 -16.09 -12.64 17.94
N ASP A 51 -14.97 -12.82 17.27
CA ASP A 51 -13.83 -13.58 17.76
C ASP A 51 -12.63 -12.70 18.13
N ILE A 52 -11.74 -13.22 18.98
CA ILE A 52 -10.44 -12.63 19.28
C ILE A 52 -9.35 -13.63 18.94
N LEU A 53 -8.53 -13.31 17.95
CA LEU A 53 -7.41 -14.14 17.50
C LEU A 53 -6.09 -13.47 17.85
N ASN A 54 -5.21 -14.18 18.56
CA ASN A 54 -3.88 -13.73 18.91
C ASN A 54 -2.84 -14.72 18.37
N GLY A 55 -2.08 -14.33 17.36
CA GLY A 55 -0.98 -15.12 16.80
C GLY A 55 0.15 -15.31 17.81
N ASN A 56 0.73 -14.18 18.22
CA ASN A 56 1.78 -13.96 19.21
C ASN A 56 3.19 -13.99 18.63
N ALA A 57 3.80 -15.16 18.44
CA ALA A 57 5.17 -15.25 17.95
C ALA A 57 5.27 -16.35 16.91
N GLY A 58 5.98 -16.09 15.81
CA GLY A 58 5.95 -16.93 14.62
C GLY A 58 5.17 -16.26 13.48
N ASP A 59 5.36 -16.76 12.26
CA ASP A 59 4.66 -16.23 11.09
C ASP A 59 3.24 -16.82 11.06
N ASP A 60 2.22 -16.07 11.50
CA ASP A 60 0.87 -16.58 11.72
C ASP A 60 -0.12 -16.27 10.59
N ILE A 61 -1.15 -17.10 10.46
CA ILE A 61 -2.32 -16.84 9.61
C ILE A 61 -3.57 -16.76 10.49
N LEU A 62 -4.17 -15.58 10.56
CA LEU A 62 -5.38 -15.32 11.33
C LEU A 62 -6.55 -15.03 10.38
N ASN A 63 -7.63 -15.82 10.52
CA ASN A 63 -8.87 -15.67 9.76
C ASN A 63 -10.03 -15.43 10.73
N GLY A 64 -10.59 -14.22 10.78
CA GLY A 64 -11.74 -13.88 11.64
C GLY A 64 -12.99 -14.63 11.21
N GLY A 65 -13.42 -14.40 9.98
CA GLY A 65 -14.54 -15.11 9.38
C GLY A 65 -15.76 -14.22 9.26
N ALA A 66 -16.83 -14.52 9.98
CA ALA A 66 -18.06 -13.75 9.94
C ALA A 66 -18.40 -13.21 11.32
N GLY A 67 -18.55 -11.90 11.46
CA GLY A 67 -18.78 -11.22 12.73
C GLY A 67 -17.83 -10.04 12.86
N SER A 68 -17.86 -9.37 13.99
CA SER A 68 -16.89 -8.29 14.27
C SER A 68 -15.73 -8.86 15.07
N ASP A 69 -14.59 -9.02 14.41
CA ASP A 69 -13.44 -9.75 14.94
C ASP A 69 -12.29 -8.83 15.34
N ILE A 70 -11.45 -9.32 16.26
CA ILE A 70 -10.19 -8.68 16.65
C ILE A 70 -9.05 -9.64 16.35
N LEU A 71 -8.19 -9.27 15.41
CA LEU A 71 -7.03 -10.05 14.99
C LEU A 71 -5.74 -9.32 15.39
N ASN A 72 -4.88 -9.99 16.15
CA ASN A 72 -3.57 -9.49 16.57
C ASN A 72 -2.49 -10.46 16.13
N GLY A 73 -1.68 -10.08 15.14
CA GLY A 73 -0.51 -10.86 14.69
C GLY A 73 0.59 -10.88 15.75
N ASN A 74 1.02 -9.67 16.13
CA ASN A 74 2.01 -9.30 17.13
C ASN A 74 3.45 -9.28 16.62
N ALA A 75 4.12 -10.42 16.49
CA ALA A 75 5.53 -10.48 16.16
C ALA A 75 5.75 -11.36 14.94
N GLU A 76 6.83 -11.07 14.21
CA GLU A 76 7.16 -11.73 12.94
C GLU A 76 6.14 -11.39 11.83
N ASP A 77 6.23 -12.04 10.66
CA ASP A 77 5.50 -11.61 9.46
C ASP A 77 4.13 -12.32 9.39
N ASP A 78 3.04 -11.60 9.61
CA ASP A 78 1.70 -12.19 9.75
C ASP A 78 0.76 -11.93 8.55
N ILE A 79 -0.23 -12.82 8.39
CA ILE A 79 -1.36 -12.65 7.46
C ILE A 79 -2.66 -12.58 8.25
N LEU A 80 -3.34 -11.43 8.21
CA LEU A 80 -4.60 -11.18 8.91
C LEU A 80 -5.74 -10.96 7.91
N ASN A 81 -6.79 -11.77 8.00
CA ASN A 81 -8.02 -11.65 7.20
C ASN A 81 -9.22 -11.47 8.14
N GLY A 82 -9.84 -10.29 8.14
CA GLY A 82 -11.03 -9.99 8.95
C GLY A 82 -12.23 -10.80 8.48
N GLY A 83 -12.63 -10.62 7.23
CA GLY A 83 -13.70 -11.40 6.60
C GLY A 83 -14.94 -10.54 6.42
N ALA A 84 -16.04 -10.89 7.08
CA ALA A 84 -17.30 -10.18 6.97
C ALA A 84 -17.73 -9.62 8.31
N GLY A 85 -17.89 -8.31 8.41
CA GLY A 85 -18.29 -7.59 9.61
C GLY A 85 -17.40 -6.38 9.81
N SER A 86 -17.47 -5.76 10.98
CA SER A 86 -16.59 -4.63 11.28
C SER A 86 -15.44 -5.13 12.13
N ASP A 87 -14.27 -5.26 11.51
CA ASP A 87 -13.11 -5.94 12.08
C ASP A 87 -12.03 -4.96 12.54
N THR A 88 -11.22 -5.40 13.49
CA THR A 88 -10.01 -4.70 13.95
C THR A 88 -8.81 -5.59 13.75
N LEU A 89 -7.89 -5.19 12.86
CA LEU A 89 -6.68 -5.94 12.53
C LEU A 89 -5.45 -5.14 12.98
N ASN A 90 -4.60 -5.77 13.79
CA ASN A 90 -3.31 -5.24 14.22
C ASN A 90 -2.20 -6.21 13.78
N GLY A 91 -1.38 -5.80 12.82
CA GLY A 91 -0.22 -6.58 12.35
C GLY A 91 0.81 -6.72 13.45
N GLY A 92 1.37 -5.58 13.89
CA GLY A 92 2.26 -5.53 15.05
C GLY A 92 3.67 -5.14 14.63
N ALA A 93 4.60 -6.08 14.71
CA ALA A 93 5.99 -5.85 14.39
C ALA A 93 6.43 -6.80 13.27
N SER A 94 7.16 -6.26 12.30
CA SER A 94 7.62 -6.92 11.06
C SER A 94 6.62 -6.68 9.93
N SER A 95 6.78 -7.37 8.79
CA SER A 95 6.09 -6.97 7.56
C SER A 95 4.81 -7.76 7.39
N ASP A 96 3.68 -7.12 7.68
CA ASP A 96 2.39 -7.79 7.76
C ASP A 96 1.53 -7.60 6.50
N THR A 97 0.62 -8.54 6.26
CA THR A 97 -0.44 -8.41 5.24
C THR A 97 -1.82 -8.44 5.89
N LEU A 98 -2.53 -7.32 5.82
CA LEU A 98 -3.84 -7.13 6.43
C LEU A 98 -4.91 -6.94 5.35
N ASN A 99 -6.01 -7.69 5.49
CA ASN A 99 -7.19 -7.60 4.64
C ASN A 99 -8.46 -7.52 5.51
N GLY A 100 -9.15 -6.38 5.53
CA GLY A 100 -10.37 -6.17 6.30
C GLY A 100 -11.51 -7.03 5.78
N GLY A 101 -11.78 -6.93 4.48
CA GLY A 101 -12.78 -7.75 3.80
C GLY A 101 -14.05 -6.95 3.53
N ALA A 102 -15.16 -7.29 4.15
CA ALA A 102 -16.44 -6.63 3.94
C ALA A 102 -16.98 -6.07 5.26
N GLY A 103 -17.33 -4.79 5.28
CA GLY A 103 -17.79 -4.06 6.45
C GLY A 103 -16.83 -2.91 6.75
N ASN A 104 -17.07 -2.19 7.85
CA ASN A 104 -16.24 -1.02 8.15
C ASN A 104 -15.11 -1.43 9.07
N ASP A 105 -13.90 -1.48 8.54
CA ASP A 105 -12.76 -2.10 9.19
C ASP A 105 -11.74 -1.07 9.70
N SER A 106 -10.99 -1.47 10.73
CA SER A 106 -9.87 -0.71 11.28
C SER A 106 -8.60 -1.53 11.17
N LEU A 107 -7.69 -1.13 10.29
CA LEU A 107 -6.42 -1.82 10.04
C LEU A 107 -5.25 -0.97 10.54
N ASN A 108 -4.33 -1.62 11.26
CA ASN A 108 -3.08 -1.03 11.71
C ASN A 108 -1.92 -2.00 11.42
N GLY A 109 -1.07 -1.64 10.45
CA GLY A 109 0.10 -2.44 10.07
C GLY A 109 1.09 -2.53 11.23
N GLY A 110 1.51 -1.37 11.75
CA GLY A 110 2.31 -1.30 12.97
C GLY A 110 3.72 -0.85 12.66
N ALA A 111 4.70 -1.74 12.74
CA ALA A 111 6.10 -1.40 12.51
C ALA A 111 6.69 -2.26 11.41
N SER A 112 7.46 -1.63 10.52
CA SER A 112 8.02 -2.19 9.27
C SER A 112 7.10 -1.92 8.09
N SER A 113 7.25 -2.65 6.99
CA SER A 113 6.60 -2.30 5.72
C SER A 113 5.42 -3.22 5.48
N ASP A 114 4.22 -2.68 5.62
CA ASP A 114 3.00 -3.47 5.65
C ASP A 114 2.20 -3.32 4.35
N ILE A 115 1.32 -4.30 4.11
CA ILE A 115 0.35 -4.26 3.01
C ILE A 115 -1.05 -4.28 3.60
N LEU A 116 -1.81 -3.21 3.36
CA LEU A 116 -3.16 -3.05 3.89
C LEU A 116 -4.17 -2.99 2.74
N THR A 117 -5.22 -3.81 2.83
CA THR A 117 -6.40 -3.77 1.97
C THR A 117 -7.63 -3.62 2.87
N GLY A 118 -8.35 -2.50 2.79
CA GLY A 118 -9.59 -2.32 3.55
C GLY A 118 -10.66 -3.29 3.06
N GLY A 119 -11.00 -3.18 1.77
CA GLY A 119 -11.98 -4.03 1.12
C GLY A 119 -13.24 -3.24 0.84
N ALA A 120 -14.40 -3.85 1.02
CA ALA A 120 -15.68 -3.18 0.80
C ALA A 120 -16.20 -2.60 2.10
N GLY A 121 -16.35 -1.27 2.18
CA GLY A 121 -16.89 -0.66 3.38
C GLY A 121 -16.49 0.78 3.51
N THR A 122 -16.23 1.21 4.75
CA THR A 122 -15.69 2.52 5.05
C THR A 122 -14.60 2.32 6.08
N ASP A 123 -13.38 2.22 5.58
CA ASP A 123 -12.27 1.66 6.33
C ASP A 123 -11.32 2.73 6.84
N SER A 124 -10.67 2.43 7.95
CA SER A 124 -9.62 3.23 8.55
C SER A 124 -8.31 2.47 8.49
N LEU A 125 -7.39 2.94 7.65
CA LEU A 125 -6.11 2.28 7.37
C LEU A 125 -4.98 3.09 7.99
N THR A 126 -4.18 2.46 8.85
CA THR A 126 -3.00 3.04 9.48
C THR A 126 -1.81 2.18 9.11
N GLY A 127 -0.85 2.72 8.35
CA GLY A 127 0.34 1.96 7.97
C GLY A 127 1.25 1.76 9.18
N GLY A 128 1.44 2.84 9.94
CA GLY A 128 2.33 2.90 11.07
C GLY A 128 3.72 3.36 10.66
N ALA A 129 4.74 2.67 11.16
CA ALA A 129 6.13 3.04 10.96
C ALA A 129 6.77 2.19 9.86
N GLY A 130 6.91 2.74 8.66
CA GLY A 130 7.71 2.10 7.62
C GLY A 130 7.38 2.64 6.25
N ASN A 131 7.33 1.75 5.26
CA ASN A 131 6.96 2.11 3.90
C ASN A 131 5.80 1.23 3.47
N ASP A 132 4.61 1.71 3.75
CA ASP A 132 3.43 0.86 3.68
C ASP A 132 2.77 0.95 2.30
N ILE A 133 2.00 -0.09 1.97
CA ILE A 133 1.26 -0.18 0.73
C ILE A 133 -0.22 -0.30 1.07
N PHE A 134 -0.99 0.71 0.68
CA PHE A 134 -2.45 0.71 0.76
C PHE A 134 -3.02 0.30 -0.59
N ASN A 135 -3.56 -0.91 -0.67
CA ASN A 135 -4.10 -1.50 -1.88
C ASN A 135 -5.59 -1.20 -2.03
N PHE A 136 -5.98 -0.77 -3.23
CA PHE A 136 -7.39 -0.67 -3.64
C PHE A 136 -7.56 -1.43 -4.95
N ASN A 137 -8.48 -2.39 -4.96
CA ASN A 137 -8.66 -3.34 -6.06
C ASN A 137 -9.86 -3.03 -6.95
N SER A 138 -10.81 -2.25 -6.43
CA SER A 138 -12.00 -1.81 -7.15
C SER A 138 -12.35 -0.37 -6.78
N VAL A 139 -13.05 0.32 -7.69
CA VAL A 139 -13.68 1.62 -7.38
C VAL A 139 -14.71 1.51 -6.25
N SER A 140 -15.27 0.31 -6.04
CA SER A 140 -16.24 0.03 -4.97
C SER A 140 -15.60 -0.10 -3.59
N ASP A 141 -14.29 -0.25 -3.50
CA ASP A 141 -13.60 -0.40 -2.22
C ASP A 141 -13.68 0.92 -1.45
N SER A 142 -13.55 2.05 -2.16
CA SER A 142 -13.65 3.38 -1.57
C SER A 142 -14.42 4.35 -2.47
N PRO A 143 -15.75 4.19 -2.55
CA PRO A 143 -16.60 4.99 -3.42
C PRO A 143 -16.64 6.46 -2.99
N ALA A 144 -16.87 7.35 -3.95
CA ALA A 144 -16.95 8.78 -3.66
C ALA A 144 -18.06 9.14 -2.65
N GLY A 145 -17.77 10.11 -1.78
CA GLY A 145 -18.72 10.65 -0.80
C GLY A 145 -18.41 10.26 0.65
N LEU A 146 -19.45 9.88 1.40
CA LEU A 146 -19.36 9.64 2.85
C LEU A 146 -18.86 8.23 3.21
N SER A 147 -18.78 7.33 2.23
CA SER A 147 -18.35 5.95 2.41
C SER A 147 -16.93 5.70 1.91
N ARG A 148 -16.10 6.76 1.83
CA ARG A 148 -14.70 6.62 1.45
C ARG A 148 -13.86 6.12 2.61
N ASP A 149 -12.83 5.38 2.28
CA ASP A 149 -11.77 4.98 3.18
C ASP A 149 -10.88 6.15 3.55
N VAL A 150 -10.20 5.98 4.67
CA VAL A 150 -9.29 6.96 5.23
C VAL A 150 -7.97 6.29 5.56
N ILE A 151 -6.90 6.77 4.94
CA ILE A 151 -5.54 6.51 5.39
C ILE A 151 -5.19 7.56 6.45
N THR A 152 -4.87 7.11 7.66
CA THR A 152 -4.82 7.94 8.86
C THR A 152 -3.47 8.62 9.11
N ASP A 153 -2.40 8.10 8.51
CA ASP A 153 -1.02 8.50 8.80
C ASP A 153 -0.10 8.63 7.56
N PHE A 154 -0.67 8.66 6.36
CA PHE A 154 0.07 8.61 5.09
C PHE A 154 1.32 9.53 5.02
N VAL A 155 2.48 8.93 4.75
CA VAL A 155 3.79 9.61 4.64
C VAL A 155 4.30 9.64 3.20
N GLY A 156 3.90 10.66 2.44
CA GLY A 156 4.21 10.77 1.01
C GLY A 156 5.59 11.32 0.61
N ASN A 157 6.65 11.33 1.44
CA ASN A 157 7.96 11.85 0.99
C ASN A 157 9.20 11.45 1.83
N GLY A 158 9.97 10.49 1.31
CA GLY A 158 11.39 10.32 1.58
C GLY A 158 12.16 10.01 0.28
N ILE A 159 13.38 10.53 0.12
CA ILE A 159 14.28 10.24 -1.03
C ILE A 159 14.58 8.72 -1.14
N PHE A 160 14.23 7.93 -0.12
CA PHE A 160 14.42 6.48 -0.04
C PHE A 160 13.18 5.67 0.42
N ALA A 161 11.97 6.09 0.04
CA ALA A 161 10.67 5.45 0.33
C ALA A 161 9.88 6.11 1.47
N GLY A 162 8.57 6.04 1.27
CA GLY A 162 7.47 6.36 2.15
C GLY A 162 6.26 5.63 1.58
N ASP A 163 5.10 5.85 2.14
CA ASP A 163 3.90 5.09 1.83
C ASP A 163 3.47 5.20 0.38
N GLN A 164 2.74 4.19 -0.06
CA GLN A 164 2.30 4.03 -1.44
C GLN A 164 0.83 3.65 -1.46
N ILE A 165 0.09 4.26 -2.39
CA ILE A 165 -1.27 3.86 -2.69
C ILE A 165 -1.19 3.06 -3.99
N ASP A 166 -1.53 1.78 -3.92
CA ASP A 166 -1.58 0.91 -5.10
C ASP A 166 -2.98 0.93 -5.70
N LEU A 167 -3.08 1.49 -6.91
CA LEU A 167 -4.29 1.53 -7.73
C LEU A 167 -4.09 0.72 -9.03
N SER A 168 -3.08 -0.16 -9.09
CA SER A 168 -2.63 -0.79 -10.33
C SER A 168 -3.62 -1.79 -10.94
N THR A 169 -4.58 -2.24 -10.14
CA THR A 169 -5.65 -3.19 -10.49
C THR A 169 -6.92 -2.49 -10.96
N ILE A 170 -7.10 -1.21 -10.63
CA ILE A 170 -8.26 -0.41 -11.04
C ILE A 170 -8.04 0.11 -12.46
N ASP A 171 -8.98 -0.23 -13.36
CA ASP A 171 -9.00 0.35 -14.69
C ASP A 171 -9.39 1.83 -14.62
N ALA A 172 -8.46 2.71 -14.99
CA ALA A 172 -8.67 4.13 -14.88
C ALA A 172 -9.73 4.67 -15.84
N ASN A 173 -10.14 3.95 -16.90
CA ASN A 173 -11.15 4.45 -17.82
C ASN A 173 -12.15 3.36 -18.26
N SER A 174 -13.26 3.27 -17.52
CA SER A 174 -14.37 2.35 -17.76
C SER A 174 -15.07 2.50 -19.13
N THR A 175 -14.83 3.62 -19.84
CA THR A 175 -15.43 3.86 -21.17
C THR A 175 -14.68 3.19 -22.31
N VAL A 176 -13.46 2.70 -22.07
CA VAL A 176 -12.65 2.00 -23.07
C VAL A 176 -12.12 0.70 -22.48
N GLY A 177 -12.23 -0.42 -23.21
CA GLY A 177 -11.75 -1.69 -22.67
C GLY A 177 -10.23 -1.70 -22.43
N GLY A 178 -9.79 -2.17 -21.26
CA GLY A 178 -8.39 -2.47 -20.96
C GLY A 178 -8.07 -2.35 -19.47
N ASN A 179 -6.81 -2.01 -19.15
CA ASN A 179 -6.38 -1.62 -17.80
C ASN A 179 -5.53 -0.35 -17.94
N GLN A 180 -6.22 0.78 -18.10
CA GLN A 180 -5.57 2.08 -18.26
C GLN A 180 -5.05 2.58 -16.91
N ALA A 181 -3.96 3.35 -16.97
CA ALA A 181 -3.39 3.96 -15.78
C ALA A 181 -4.00 5.34 -15.53
N PHE A 182 -4.14 5.69 -14.25
CA PHE A 182 -4.54 7.04 -13.87
C PHE A 182 -3.49 8.09 -14.25
N THR A 183 -3.98 9.28 -14.60
CA THR A 183 -3.17 10.47 -14.86
C THR A 183 -3.38 11.47 -13.74
N PHE A 184 -2.31 11.79 -12.99
CA PHE A 184 -2.39 12.79 -11.93
C PHE A 184 -2.44 14.21 -12.50
N ILE A 185 -3.48 14.97 -12.16
CA ILE A 185 -3.72 16.33 -12.65
C ILE A 185 -3.51 17.42 -11.59
N GLY A 186 -2.91 17.08 -10.45
CA GLY A 186 -2.76 18.01 -9.33
C GLY A 186 -4.08 18.23 -8.60
N SER A 187 -4.46 19.49 -8.37
CA SER A 187 -5.74 19.88 -7.75
C SER A 187 -6.77 20.43 -8.76
N GLY A 188 -6.44 20.37 -10.06
CA GLY A 188 -7.32 20.83 -11.14
C GLY A 188 -8.63 20.04 -11.22
N ALA A 189 -9.67 20.64 -11.79
CA ALA A 189 -10.94 19.94 -12.05
C ALA A 189 -10.75 18.83 -13.10
N PHE A 190 -11.56 17.77 -13.01
CA PHE A 190 -11.58 16.73 -14.03
C PHE A 190 -11.99 17.31 -15.38
N THR A 191 -11.41 16.76 -16.44
CA THR A 191 -11.68 17.10 -17.84
C THR A 191 -11.88 15.87 -18.72
N ALA A 192 -11.56 14.68 -18.21
CA ALA A 192 -11.72 13.39 -18.88
C ALA A 192 -11.67 12.24 -17.86
N ALA A 193 -12.09 11.05 -18.28
CA ALA A 193 -11.86 9.79 -17.56
C ALA A 193 -10.36 9.50 -17.38
N GLY A 194 -10.03 8.67 -16.40
CA GLY A 194 -8.66 8.27 -16.09
C GLY A 194 -7.82 9.34 -15.44
N GLN A 195 -8.46 10.32 -14.82
CA GLN A 195 -7.78 11.39 -14.09
C GLN A 195 -7.88 11.17 -12.59
N VAL A 196 -6.79 11.44 -11.89
CA VAL A 196 -6.72 11.44 -10.43
C VAL A 196 -6.22 12.81 -9.95
N ARG A 197 -6.83 13.35 -8.91
CA ARG A 197 -6.53 14.67 -8.34
C ARG A 197 -6.45 14.58 -6.83
N TYR A 198 -5.72 15.51 -6.22
CA TYR A 198 -5.66 15.64 -4.77
C TYR A 198 -6.07 17.06 -4.37
N SER A 199 -7.11 17.16 -3.54
CA SER A 199 -7.63 18.43 -3.06
C SER A 199 -8.20 18.26 -1.66
N GLU A 200 -7.92 19.22 -0.77
CA GLU A 200 -8.51 19.28 0.57
C GLU A 200 -8.33 18.01 1.43
N GLY A 201 -7.21 17.30 1.26
CA GLY A 201 -6.95 16.06 2.00
C GLY A 201 -7.61 14.83 1.39
N ILE A 202 -8.20 14.93 0.21
CA ILE A 202 -8.88 13.82 -0.46
C ILE A 202 -8.20 13.57 -1.81
N LEU A 203 -7.79 12.32 -2.04
CA LEU A 203 -7.47 11.82 -3.37
C LEU A 203 -8.77 11.45 -4.07
N GLN A 204 -9.01 11.92 -5.28
CA GLN A 204 -10.24 11.70 -6.02
C GLN A 204 -9.90 11.23 -7.42
N ALA A 205 -10.60 10.23 -7.93
CA ALA A 205 -10.40 9.71 -9.29
C ALA A 205 -11.72 9.60 -10.05
N SER A 206 -11.67 10.00 -11.33
CA SER A 206 -12.75 9.85 -12.30
C SER A 206 -12.37 8.77 -13.31
N THR A 207 -13.27 7.83 -13.53
CA THR A 207 -13.14 6.62 -14.34
C THR A 207 -14.10 6.55 -15.51
N ASP A 208 -15.18 7.34 -15.53
CA ASP A 208 -16.16 7.33 -16.62
C ASP A 208 -16.22 8.65 -17.42
N GLY A 209 -15.57 9.70 -16.92
CA GLY A 209 -15.45 10.99 -17.59
C GLY A 209 -16.68 11.87 -17.50
N ASP A 210 -17.61 11.59 -16.57
CA ASP A 210 -18.76 12.45 -16.26
C ASP A 210 -18.38 13.74 -15.50
N LEU A 211 -17.09 13.91 -15.17
CA LEU A 211 -16.45 15.01 -14.43
C LEU A 211 -16.69 14.96 -12.91
N SER A 212 -17.30 13.91 -12.40
CA SER A 212 -17.41 13.55 -10.99
C SER A 212 -16.28 12.58 -10.61
N ALA A 213 -16.10 12.36 -9.31
CA ALA A 213 -15.24 11.29 -8.81
C ALA A 213 -16.10 10.05 -8.57
N GLU A 214 -15.58 8.88 -8.92
CA GLU A 214 -16.19 7.59 -8.60
C GLU A 214 -15.47 6.94 -7.41
N PHE A 215 -14.21 7.33 -7.20
CA PHE A 215 -13.33 6.79 -6.17
C PHE A 215 -12.68 7.92 -5.39
N GLU A 216 -12.72 7.84 -4.07
CA GLU A 216 -12.10 8.84 -3.19
C GLU A 216 -11.32 8.15 -2.08
N ILE A 217 -10.18 8.70 -1.65
CA ILE A 217 -9.47 8.26 -0.43
C ILE A 217 -9.19 9.49 0.42
N GLY A 218 -9.61 9.47 1.68
CA GLY A 218 -9.21 10.47 2.66
C GLY A 218 -7.76 10.24 3.09
N LEU A 219 -6.89 11.23 2.92
CA LEU A 219 -5.53 11.21 3.42
C LEU A 219 -5.43 12.18 4.60
N ARG A 220 -5.46 11.62 5.81
CA ARG A 220 -5.15 12.38 7.03
C ARG A 220 -3.65 12.27 7.23
N ALA A 221 -2.92 13.36 7.08
CA ALA A 221 -1.50 13.37 7.31
C ALA A 221 -1.05 14.70 7.88
N THR A 222 0.09 14.68 8.57
CA THR A 222 0.91 15.88 8.78
C THR A 222 1.27 16.48 7.41
N PRO A 223 1.38 17.82 7.28
CA PRO A 223 1.06 18.54 6.05
C PRO A 223 1.81 18.02 4.82
N GLN A 224 1.08 17.31 3.96
CA GLN A 224 1.59 16.80 2.69
C GLN A 224 1.86 17.99 1.76
N ARG A 225 3.08 18.07 1.21
CA ARG A 225 3.40 19.08 0.19
C ARG A 225 2.52 18.83 -1.02
N LYS A 226 1.74 19.86 -1.39
CA LYS A 226 0.71 19.85 -2.44
C LYS A 226 1.16 19.37 -3.82
N ASP A 227 2.47 19.24 -4.07
CA ASP A 227 3.01 19.18 -5.44
C ASP A 227 4.04 18.06 -5.74
N SER A 228 4.29 17.04 -4.90
CA SER A 228 5.40 16.10 -5.23
C SER A 228 5.41 14.67 -4.65
N GLY A 229 4.39 14.21 -3.92
CA GLY A 229 4.57 13.07 -3.00
C GLY A 229 3.84 11.76 -3.30
N LEU A 230 2.72 11.77 -4.03
CA LEU A 230 2.00 10.50 -4.24
C LEU A 230 2.79 9.59 -5.19
N ILE A 231 3.01 8.34 -4.80
CA ILE A 231 3.61 7.31 -5.65
C ILE A 231 2.52 6.27 -5.89
N PHE A 232 2.09 6.13 -7.14
CA PHE A 232 1.21 5.05 -7.58
C PHE A 232 2.06 3.91 -8.14
N ARG A 233 1.77 2.68 -7.73
CA ARG A 233 2.33 1.48 -8.38
C ARG A 233 1.51 1.13 -9.63
N LYS A 234 2.18 0.52 -10.61
CA LYS A 234 1.59 -0.14 -11.78
C LYS A 234 2.23 -1.52 -11.92
N GLN A 235 1.45 -2.51 -12.34
CA GLN A 235 1.96 -3.77 -12.90
C GLN A 235 2.75 -3.49 -14.20
N GLY A 236 4.07 -3.68 -14.17
CA GLY A 236 4.96 -3.56 -15.34
C GLY A 236 6.07 -2.50 -15.20
N TRP A 237 7.11 -2.81 -14.43
CA TRP A 237 8.51 -2.35 -14.51
C TRP A 237 8.80 -0.84 -14.73
N ALA A 238 7.90 0.05 -14.33
CA ALA A 238 8.23 1.46 -14.16
C ALA A 238 7.48 2.04 -12.95
N ARG A 239 8.23 2.40 -11.90
CA ARG A 239 7.73 3.25 -10.81
C ARG A 239 7.26 4.57 -11.45
N GLN A 240 5.96 4.88 -11.40
CA GLN A 240 5.51 6.23 -11.69
C GLN A 240 5.78 7.10 -10.46
N ARG A 241 7.00 7.64 -10.40
CA ARG A 241 7.28 8.79 -9.54
C ARG A 241 6.51 9.97 -10.10
N ILE A 242 5.56 10.51 -9.33
CA ILE A 242 4.96 11.81 -9.63
C ILE A 242 6.03 12.87 -9.36
N ILE A 243 6.90 13.11 -10.33
CA ILE A 243 7.70 14.33 -10.34
C ILE A 243 6.75 15.42 -10.79
N GLY A 244 6.25 16.19 -9.81
CA GLY A 244 5.68 17.50 -10.09
C GLY A 244 6.74 18.33 -10.78
N ILE A 245 6.72 18.37 -12.12
CA ILE A 245 7.42 19.38 -12.88
C ILE A 245 6.71 20.70 -12.62
N SER A 246 7.05 21.33 -11.50
CA SER A 246 7.04 22.78 -11.42
C SER A 246 8.03 23.26 -12.48
N GLN A 247 7.53 23.58 -13.67
CA GLN A 247 8.25 24.43 -14.60
C GLN A 247 8.37 25.82 -13.96
N GLN A 248 9.33 25.98 -13.06
CA GLN A 248 9.87 27.28 -12.69
C GLN A 248 11.29 27.13 -12.14
N CYS A 249 12.22 27.71 -12.90
CA CYS A 249 13.63 27.96 -12.58
C CYS A 249 14.62 26.78 -12.66
N LEU A 250 14.92 26.32 -13.89
CA LEU A 250 16.30 25.96 -14.23
C LEU A 250 16.70 26.40 -15.64
N CYS A 251 16.39 27.65 -16.01
CA CYS A 251 16.97 28.27 -17.21
C CYS A 251 17.20 29.77 -17.01
N LYS A 252 18.09 30.14 -16.08
CA LYS A 252 18.81 31.43 -16.12
C LYS A 252 19.97 31.46 -15.11
N LYS A 253 21.16 31.05 -15.57
CA LYS A 253 22.45 31.74 -15.36
C LYS A 253 23.61 30.85 -15.86
N ILE A 254 23.80 30.78 -17.17
CA ILE A 254 25.13 30.95 -17.79
C ILE A 254 24.88 31.69 -19.10
N ASN A 255 24.78 33.02 -19.01
CA ASN A 255 25.01 33.88 -20.17
C ASN A 255 26.53 34.03 -20.32
N HIS A 256 27.12 33.23 -21.20
CA HIS A 256 28.21 33.69 -22.06
C HIS A 256 28.13 32.92 -23.38
N ARG A 257 27.51 33.53 -24.39
CA ARG A 257 27.88 33.30 -25.80
C ARG A 257 29.15 34.15 -26.06
N PRO A 258 30.05 33.70 -26.96
CA PRO A 258 29.82 34.02 -28.37
C PRO A 258 29.94 32.84 -29.34
N THR A 259 29.17 33.00 -30.40
CA THR A 259 29.22 32.42 -31.74
C THR A 259 30.62 32.14 -32.30
N LEU A 260 30.78 31.05 -33.06
CA LEU A 260 31.72 30.97 -34.19
C LEU A 260 31.21 29.96 -35.23
N THR A 261 30.78 30.50 -36.37
CA THR A 261 30.53 29.80 -37.64
C THR A 261 31.84 29.67 -38.44
N ALA A 262 31.98 28.54 -39.14
CA ALA A 262 32.88 28.18 -40.25
C ALA A 262 34.00 29.16 -40.69
N ALA A 263 35.26 28.68 -40.67
CA ALA A 263 36.19 28.63 -41.81
C ALA A 263 37.64 28.30 -41.37
N GLY A 264 38.24 27.27 -41.98
CA GLY A 264 39.63 27.34 -42.50
C GLY A 264 40.82 26.97 -41.61
N LEU A 265 41.61 26.01 -42.14
CA LEU A 265 43.08 25.87 -42.03
C LEU A 265 43.68 25.49 -40.66
N HIS A 266 44.72 24.66 -40.51
CA HIS A 266 45.51 23.71 -41.30
C HIS A 266 46.58 23.20 -40.31
N HIS A 267 46.92 21.89 -40.32
CA HIS A 267 48.17 21.30 -39.79
C HIS A 267 48.43 21.41 -38.25
N SER A 268 49.13 20.50 -37.56
CA SER A 268 50.21 19.61 -37.96
C SER A 268 50.30 18.38 -37.03
N GLN A 269 50.82 17.30 -37.62
CA GLN A 269 51.14 15.99 -37.09
C GLN A 269 52.30 15.96 -36.07
N GLN A 270 52.31 14.83 -35.33
CA GLN A 270 53.46 14.01 -34.90
C GLN A 270 54.56 14.62 -34.04
N ILE A 271 54.76 14.01 -32.86
CA ILE A 271 56.03 14.02 -32.13
C ILE A 271 56.57 12.59 -32.18
N GLY A 272 57.66 12.41 -32.92
CA GLY A 272 58.41 11.16 -33.02
C GLY A 272 59.85 11.39 -33.47
N SER A 273 60.80 11.09 -32.56
CA SER A 273 62.24 10.81 -32.79
C SER A 273 63.12 12.02 -33.20
N MET A 274 64.40 12.17 -32.88
CA MET A 274 65.53 11.30 -32.50
C MET A 274 66.49 12.11 -31.59
N LEU A 275 67.00 11.56 -30.49
CA LEU A 275 68.36 10.97 -30.39
C LEU A 275 69.46 11.76 -31.14
N LYS A 276 70.35 12.41 -30.38
CA LYS A 276 71.76 12.66 -30.75
C LYS A 276 72.64 11.69 -29.97
N PRO A 277 73.71 11.11 -30.56
CA PRO A 277 74.66 10.30 -29.81
C PRO A 277 75.95 11.04 -29.45
N LEU A 278 76.60 10.54 -28.37
CA LEU A 278 78.04 10.55 -28.05
C LEU A 278 78.72 11.91 -27.84
N HIS A 279 78.92 12.33 -26.59
CA HIS A 279 80.01 11.97 -25.66
C HIS A 279 79.72 12.58 -24.28
#